data_AF-A0A518JVC4-F1
#
_entry.id   AF-A0A518JVC4-F1
#
_cell.length_a   1.000
_cell.length_b   1.000
_cell.length_c   1.000
_cell.angle_alpha   90.00
_cell.angle_beta   90.00
_cell.angle_gamma   90.00
#
_symmetry.space_group_name_H-M   'P 1'
#
loop_
_entity.id
_entity.type
_entity.pdbx_description
1 polymer ?
#
loop_
_entity_poly.entity_id
_entity_poly.type
_entity_poly.pdbx_seq_one_letter_code
_entity_poly.pdbx_strand_id
1 'polypeptide(L)'
;MTTNRPSGISRVARDVLDLCELQLQLLSVDSQEAKRKATRAMIFHAVALALGGSAVTTLMIGGGFLLHDWAGWTIGASLVTVSGVMLLIVAGLLMSAMRATSEASAAMHETKSEFVENLKWLKAVLINPETSARNQLRAESFASSSSQSAAADSERSPESNSRFSSR
;
A
#
# COMPACT_ATOMS: atom_id res chain seq x y z
N MET A 1 -30.10 38.90 6.96
CA MET A 1 -30.05 37.52 7.49
C MET A 1 -29.75 36.57 6.34
N THR A 2 -28.48 36.30 6.07
CA THR A 2 -28.03 35.38 5.02
C THR A 2 -27.91 33.98 5.61
N THR A 3 -28.82 33.09 5.24
CA THR A 3 -28.85 31.68 5.67
C THR A 3 -27.69 30.94 4.99
N ASN A 4 -26.63 30.73 5.75
CA ASN A 4 -25.45 29.97 5.33
C ASN A 4 -25.82 28.48 5.25
N ARG A 5 -26.28 28.01 4.08
CA ARG A 5 -26.54 26.59 3.85
C ARG A 5 -25.20 25.87 3.70
N PRO A 6 -24.85 24.90 4.56
CA PRO A 6 -23.63 24.13 4.36
C PRO A 6 -23.75 23.38 3.03
N SER A 7 -22.81 23.65 2.11
CA SER A 7 -22.77 23.01 0.80
C SER A 7 -22.64 21.49 0.98
N GLY A 8 -23.35 20.70 0.18
CA GLY A 8 -23.39 19.23 0.29
C GLY A 8 -21.99 18.57 0.26
N ILE A 9 -21.01 19.28 -0.27
CA ILE A 9 -19.60 18.87 -0.31
C ILE A 9 -18.95 18.90 1.08
N SER A 10 -19.31 19.84 1.95
CA SER A 10 -18.85 19.84 3.35
C SER A 10 -19.30 18.60 4.13
N ARG A 11 -20.44 18.01 3.73
CA ARG A 11 -20.99 16.79 4.33
C ARG A 11 -20.22 15.55 3.87
N VAL A 12 -19.93 15.46 2.58
CA VAL A 12 -19.09 14.38 2.01
C VAL A 12 -17.65 14.45 2.53
N ALA A 13 -17.09 15.65 2.65
CA ALA A 13 -15.77 15.89 3.26
C ALA A 13 -15.72 15.38 4.71
N ARG A 14 -16.79 15.58 5.47
CA ARG A 14 -16.92 15.07 6.84
C ARG A 14 -17.04 13.56 6.87
N ASP A 15 -17.86 12.97 6.01
CA ASP A 15 -18.00 11.50 5.93
C ASP A 15 -16.69 10.80 5.54
N VAL A 16 -15.91 11.39 4.62
CA VAL A 16 -14.62 10.82 4.22
C VAL A 16 -13.57 10.96 5.33
N LEU A 17 -13.59 12.05 6.09
CA LEU A 17 -12.76 12.21 7.28
C LEU A 17 -13.14 11.19 8.37
N ASP A 18 -14.44 10.97 8.59
CA ASP A 18 -14.95 10.02 9.58
C ASP A 18 -14.57 8.57 9.20
N LEU A 19 -14.69 8.23 7.90
CA LEU A 19 -14.18 6.97 7.34
C LEU A 19 -12.66 6.82 7.49
N CYS A 20 -11.90 7.89 7.28
CA CYS A 20 -10.45 7.90 7.46
C CYS A 20 -10.06 7.69 8.92
N GLU A 21 -10.80 8.29 9.87
CA GLU A 21 -10.58 8.11 11.30
C GLU A 21 -10.86 6.66 11.72
N LEU A 22 -11.94 6.06 11.23
CA LEU A 22 -12.23 4.64 11.39
C LEU A 22 -11.13 3.74 10.81
N GLN A 23 -10.62 4.05 9.61
CA GLN A 23 -9.53 3.29 9.02
C GLN A 23 -8.20 3.45 9.78
N LEU A 24 -7.93 4.62 10.37
CA LEU A 24 -6.77 4.82 11.24
C LEU A 24 -6.89 4.04 12.56
N GLN A 25 -8.10 3.90 13.11
CA GLN A 25 -8.33 3.05 14.29
C GLN A 25 -8.08 1.57 13.98
N LEU A 26 -8.57 1.07 12.85
CA LEU A 26 -8.28 -0.28 12.35
C LEU A 26 -6.78 -0.49 12.09
N LEU A 27 -6.14 0.46 11.39
CA LEU A 27 -4.70 0.43 11.13
C LEU A 27 -3.88 0.43 12.43
N SER A 28 -4.32 1.17 13.44
CA SER A 28 -3.65 1.21 14.76
C SER A 28 -3.71 -0.16 15.44
N VAL A 29 -4.89 -0.81 15.46
CA VAL A 29 -5.06 -2.15 16.02
C VAL A 29 -4.25 -3.18 15.23
N ASP A 30 -4.30 -3.13 13.89
CA ASP A 30 -3.51 -3.99 13.01
C ASP A 30 -2.01 -3.78 13.21
N SER A 31 -1.57 -2.54 13.46
CA SER A 31 -0.16 -2.24 13.76
C SER A 31 0.30 -2.86 15.07
N GLN A 32 -0.55 -2.94 16.09
CA GLN A 32 -0.22 -3.58 17.37
C GLN A 32 -0.10 -5.10 17.20
N GLU A 33 -1.02 -5.71 16.45
CA GLU A 33 -0.91 -7.13 16.11
C GLU A 33 0.33 -7.43 15.28
N ALA A 34 0.60 -6.62 14.26
CA ALA A 34 1.77 -6.73 13.42
C ALA A 34 3.06 -6.58 14.24
N LYS A 35 3.12 -5.60 15.15
CA LYS A 35 4.24 -5.44 16.09
C LYS A 35 4.44 -6.67 16.95
N ARG A 36 3.37 -7.22 17.56
CA ARG A 36 3.48 -8.44 18.39
C ARG A 36 3.98 -9.64 17.59
N LYS A 37 3.46 -9.84 16.38
CA LYS A 37 3.90 -10.90 15.45
C LYS A 37 5.37 -10.68 15.05
N ALA A 38 5.76 -9.45 14.72
CA ALA A 38 7.13 -9.09 14.37
C ALA A 38 8.11 -9.30 15.53
N THR A 39 7.76 -8.90 16.76
CA THR A 39 8.59 -9.15 17.95
C THR A 39 8.79 -10.65 18.18
N ARG A 40 7.73 -11.46 18.07
CA ARG A 40 7.84 -12.91 18.20
C ARG A 40 8.73 -13.51 17.11
N ALA A 41 8.56 -13.08 15.86
CA ALA A 41 9.41 -13.49 14.74
C ALA A 41 10.88 -13.11 14.99
N MET A 42 11.15 -11.90 15.49
CA MET A 42 12.48 -11.42 15.81
C MET A 42 13.16 -12.27 16.89
N ILE A 43 12.44 -12.64 17.96
CA ILE A 43 12.97 -13.52 19.01
C ILE A 43 13.35 -14.88 18.43
N PHE A 44 12.45 -15.51 17.65
CA PHE A 44 12.75 -16.78 17.01
C PHE A 44 13.93 -16.68 16.05
N HIS A 45 14.02 -15.59 15.30
CA HIS A 45 15.12 -15.35 14.39
C HIS A 45 16.45 -15.21 15.15
N ALA A 46 16.46 -14.49 16.27
CA ALA A 46 17.65 -14.35 17.12
C ALA A 46 18.10 -15.71 17.70
N VAL A 47 17.16 -16.50 18.20
CA VAL A 47 17.45 -17.85 18.73
C VAL A 47 17.95 -18.77 17.63
N ALA A 48 17.32 -18.75 16.45
CA ALA A 48 17.73 -19.55 15.30
C ALA A 48 19.13 -19.16 14.81
N LEU A 49 19.47 -17.86 14.80
CA LEU A 49 20.81 -17.40 14.45
C LEU A 49 21.86 -17.85 15.47
N ALA A 50 21.57 -17.74 16.77
CA ALA A 50 22.49 -18.15 17.82
C ALA A 50 22.76 -19.67 17.78
N LEU A 51 21.69 -20.48 17.71
CA LEU A 51 21.81 -21.94 17.64
C LEU A 51 22.40 -22.41 16.31
N GLY A 52 21.93 -21.84 15.20
CA GLY A 52 22.42 -22.15 13.85
C GLY A 52 23.89 -21.79 13.69
N GLY A 53 24.31 -20.60 14.12
CA GLY A 53 25.71 -20.18 14.09
C GLY A 53 26.62 -21.09 14.92
N SER A 54 26.15 -21.50 16.11
CA SER A 54 26.89 -22.43 16.96
C SER A 54 27.00 -23.82 16.31
N ALA A 55 25.90 -24.35 15.77
CA ALA A 55 25.89 -25.64 15.10
C ALA A 55 26.80 -25.65 13.85
N VAL A 56 26.77 -24.59 13.04
CA VAL A 56 27.64 -24.43 11.87
C VAL A 56 29.11 -24.40 12.27
N THR A 57 29.46 -23.67 13.34
CA THR A 57 30.85 -23.61 13.85
C THR A 57 31.34 -24.99 14.28
N THR A 58 30.53 -25.72 15.04
CA THR A 58 30.86 -27.09 15.47
C THR A 58 30.99 -28.04 14.27
N LEU A 59 30.11 -27.91 13.28
CA LEU A 59 30.15 -28.72 12.06
C LEU A 59 31.38 -28.42 11.20
N MET A 60 31.84 -27.16 11.16
CA MET A 60 33.09 -26.80 10.50
C MET A 60 34.31 -27.42 11.18
N ILE A 61 34.36 -27.39 12.51
CA ILE A 61 35.45 -28.02 13.28
C ILE A 61 35.44 -29.53 13.07
N GLY A 62 34.29 -30.18 13.28
CA GLY A 62 34.13 -31.62 13.11
C GLY A 62 34.39 -32.07 11.68
N GLY A 63 33.91 -31.32 10.69
CA GLY A 63 34.18 -31.57 9.28
C GLY A 63 35.65 -31.42 8.91
N GLY A 64 36.36 -30.47 9.53
CA GLY A 64 37.81 -30.31 9.37
C GLY A 64 38.59 -31.53 9.88
N PHE A 65 38.24 -32.04 11.06
CA PHE A 65 38.84 -33.28 11.58
C PHE A 65 38.49 -34.50 10.73
N LEU A 66 37.23 -34.63 10.31
CA LEU A 66 36.81 -35.74 9.45
C LEU A 66 37.57 -35.73 8.11
N LEU A 67 37.75 -34.56 7.50
CA LEU A 67 38.50 -34.40 6.26
C LEU A 67 39.99 -34.67 6.46
N HIS A 68 40.55 -34.28 7.61
CA HIS A 68 41.92 -34.64 7.99
C HIS A 68 42.13 -36.16 8.00
N ASP A 69 41.25 -36.90 8.70
CA ASP A 69 41.36 -38.35 8.83
C ASP A 69 41.15 -39.07 7.50
N TRP A 70 40.21 -38.60 6.67
CA TRP A 70 39.89 -39.22 5.39
C TRP A 70 40.91 -38.92 4.29
N ALA A 71 41.38 -37.68 4.19
CA ALA A 71 42.26 -37.25 3.09
C ALA A 71 43.75 -37.38 3.43
N GLY A 72 44.10 -37.65 4.69
CA GLY A 72 45.49 -37.69 5.16
C GLY A 72 46.19 -36.32 5.09
N TRP A 73 45.42 -35.24 5.03
CA TRP A 73 45.94 -33.88 4.93
C TRP A 73 46.50 -33.40 6.26
N THR A 74 47.17 -32.24 6.29
CA THR A 74 47.47 -31.59 7.58
C THR A 74 46.20 -30.98 8.17
N ILE A 75 46.06 -30.98 9.50
CA ILE A 75 44.88 -30.44 10.20
C ILE A 75 44.57 -29.00 9.75
N GLY A 76 45.62 -28.19 9.58
CA GLY A 76 45.48 -26.81 9.11
C GLY A 76 44.88 -26.71 7.69
N ALA A 77 45.35 -27.54 6.76
CA ALA A 77 44.82 -27.55 5.39
C ALA A 77 43.35 -28.00 5.34
N SER A 78 42.96 -28.99 6.15
CA SER A 78 41.58 -29.44 6.24
C SER A 78 40.64 -28.37 6.80
N LEU A 79 41.03 -27.72 7.91
CA LEU A 79 40.22 -26.65 8.51
C LEU A 79 40.06 -25.43 7.59
N VAL A 80 41.13 -25.01 6.92
CA VAL A 80 41.08 -23.90 5.95
C VAL A 80 40.16 -24.25 4.78
N THR A 81 40.24 -25.48 4.27
CA THR A 81 39.42 -25.91 3.12
C THR A 81 37.94 -25.94 3.49
N VAL A 82 37.58 -26.57 4.62
CA VAL A 82 36.18 -26.62 5.09
C VAL A 82 35.65 -25.21 5.36
N SER A 83 36.47 -24.34 5.96
CA SER A 83 36.10 -22.94 6.21
C SER A 83 35.91 -22.14 4.93
N GLY A 84 36.78 -22.34 3.93
CA GLY A 84 36.66 -21.72 2.62
C GLY A 84 35.37 -22.12 1.91
N VAL A 85 35.03 -23.41 1.92
CA VAL A 85 33.78 -23.92 1.33
C VAL A 85 32.56 -23.32 2.03
N MET A 86 32.55 -23.28 3.37
CA MET A 86 31.43 -22.68 4.10
C MET A 86 31.30 -21.18 3.86
N LEU A 87 32.41 -20.44 3.75
CA LEU A 87 32.38 -19.03 3.38
C LEU A 87 31.73 -18.79 2.02
N LEU A 88 32.02 -19.64 1.02
CA LEU A 88 31.40 -19.55 -0.30
C LEU A 88 29.88 -19.80 -0.23
N ILE A 89 29.44 -20.78 0.56
CA ILE A 89 28.02 -21.06 0.78
C ILE A 89 27.33 -19.85 1.44
N VAL A 90 27.91 -19.31 2.51
CA VAL A 90 27.37 -18.14 3.22
C VAL A 90 27.32 -16.91 2.30
N ALA A 91 28.35 -16.67 1.50
CA ALA A 91 28.38 -15.57 0.53
C ALA A 91 27.26 -15.70 -0.52
N GLY A 92 27.01 -16.92 -1.02
CA GLY A 92 25.92 -17.19 -1.95
C GLY A 92 24.54 -16.92 -1.34
N LEU A 93 24.31 -17.39 -0.11
CA LEU A 93 23.07 -17.14 0.62
C LEU A 93 22.88 -15.64 0.88
N LEU A 94 23.92 -14.92 1.31
CA LEU A 94 23.84 -13.49 1.57
C LEU A 94 23.50 -12.71 0.30
N MET A 95 24.10 -13.05 -0.84
CA MET A 95 23.77 -12.44 -2.12
C MET A 95 22.30 -12.67 -2.52
N SER A 96 21.78 -13.88 -2.30
CA SER A 96 20.37 -14.18 -2.56
C SER A 96 19.42 -13.39 -1.64
N ALA A 97 19.77 -13.26 -0.36
CA ALA A 97 19.00 -12.49 0.62
C ALA A 97 18.99 -10.99 0.28
N MET A 98 20.13 -10.44 -0.16
CA MET A 98 20.21 -9.04 -0.60
C MET A 98 19.31 -8.78 -1.80
N ARG A 99 19.26 -9.68 -2.79
CA ARG A 99 18.37 -9.56 -3.95
C ARG A 99 16.90 -9.56 -3.53
N ALA A 100 16.49 -10.55 -2.73
CA ALA A 100 15.11 -10.63 -2.23
C ALA A 100 14.71 -9.40 -1.41
N THR A 101 15.63 -8.88 -0.58
CA THR A 101 15.38 -7.66 0.21
C THR A 101 15.25 -6.42 -0.68
N SER A 102 16.06 -6.32 -1.73
CA SER A 102 15.99 -5.20 -2.67
C SER A 102 14.66 -5.18 -3.43
N GLU A 103 14.19 -6.33 -3.90
CA GLU A 103 12.88 -6.47 -4.57
C GLU A 103 11.72 -6.09 -3.64
N ALA A 104 11.74 -6.58 -2.40
CA ALA A 104 10.74 -6.23 -1.40
C ALA A 104 10.75 -4.73 -1.08
N SER A 105 11.94 -4.11 -0.98
CA SER A 105 12.07 -2.68 -0.72
C SER A 105 11.59 -1.81 -1.87
N ALA A 106 11.81 -2.23 -3.12
CA ALA A 106 11.33 -1.54 -4.31
C ALA A 106 9.81 -1.55 -4.39
N ALA A 107 9.17 -2.71 -4.16
CA ALA A 107 7.72 -2.82 -4.09
C ALA A 107 7.12 -1.89 -3.01
N MET A 108 7.79 -1.79 -1.86
CA MET A 108 7.34 -0.95 -0.75
C MET A 108 7.50 0.55 -1.02
N HIS A 109 8.47 0.94 -1.85
CA HIS A 109 8.68 2.34 -2.25
C HIS A 109 7.55 2.81 -3.18
N GLU A 110 7.12 1.96 -4.11
CA GLU A 110 5.99 2.26 -5.02
C GLU A 110 4.70 2.50 -4.23
N THR A 111 4.36 1.60 -3.30
CA THR A 111 3.14 1.74 -2.46
C THR A 111 3.16 3.02 -1.62
N LYS A 112 4.33 3.44 -1.12
CA LYS A 112 4.44 4.70 -0.35
C LYS A 112 4.20 5.92 -1.22
N SER A 113 4.71 5.93 -2.45
CA SER A 113 4.53 7.04 -3.39
C SER A 113 3.06 7.21 -3.73
N GLU A 114 2.38 6.13 -4.11
CA GLU A 114 0.94 6.14 -4.42
C GLU A 114 0.09 6.56 -3.21
N PHE A 115 0.44 6.10 -2.00
CA PHE A 115 -0.27 6.48 -0.78
C PHE A 115 -0.14 7.98 -0.47
N VAL A 116 1.06 8.55 -0.63
CA VAL A 116 1.29 9.99 -0.43
C VAL A 116 0.57 10.82 -1.48
N GLU A 117 0.52 10.37 -2.73
CA GLU A 117 -0.21 11.05 -3.80
C GLU A 117 -1.73 11.02 -3.54
N ASN A 118 -2.27 9.86 -3.17
CA ASN A 118 -3.68 9.72 -2.79
C ASN A 118 -4.04 10.62 -1.59
N LEU A 119 -3.15 10.73 -0.59
CA LEU A 119 -3.32 11.65 0.54
C LEU A 119 -3.29 13.13 0.12
N LYS A 120 -2.41 13.51 -0.82
CA LYS A 120 -2.35 14.88 -1.35
C LYS A 120 -3.61 15.23 -2.13
N TRP A 121 -4.11 14.32 -2.96
CA TRP A 121 -5.37 14.49 -3.67
C TRP A 121 -6.53 14.64 -2.70
N LEU A 122 -6.62 13.78 -1.69
CA LEU A 122 -7.66 13.84 -0.68
C LEU A 122 -7.64 15.18 0.07
N LYS A 123 -6.44 15.64 0.46
CA LYS A 123 -6.25 16.94 1.10
C LYS A 123 -6.66 18.11 0.19
N ALA A 124 -6.34 18.05 -1.10
CA ALA A 124 -6.71 19.10 -2.07
C ALA A 124 -8.24 19.18 -2.28
N VAL A 125 -8.92 18.03 -2.38
CA VAL A 125 -10.38 17.95 -2.50
C VAL A 125 -11.06 18.49 -1.24
N LEU A 126 -10.50 18.22 -0.06
CA LEU A 126 -11.04 18.67 1.21
C LEU A 126 -10.92 20.19 1.43
N ILE A 127 -9.79 20.79 1.01
CA ILE A 127 -9.50 22.21 1.26
C ILE A 127 -10.20 23.13 0.24
N ASN A 128 -10.28 22.76 -1.04
CA ASN A 128 -10.92 23.59 -2.09
C ASN A 128 -11.79 22.76 -3.04
N PRO A 129 -12.99 22.34 -2.60
CA PRO A 129 -13.88 21.49 -3.40
C PRO A 129 -14.36 22.10 -4.72
N GLU A 130 -14.33 23.43 -4.85
CA GLU A 130 -14.76 24.18 -6.05
C GLU A 130 -13.68 24.27 -7.14
N THR A 131 -12.41 23.98 -6.80
CA THR A 131 -11.27 24.13 -7.73
C THR A 131 -10.76 22.80 -8.31
N SER A 132 -11.34 21.67 -7.90
CA SER A 132 -10.99 20.37 -8.46
C SER A 132 -11.41 20.32 -9.94
N ALA A 133 -10.43 20.26 -10.85
CA ALA A 133 -10.65 20.16 -12.29
C ALA A 133 -11.61 19.02 -12.67
N ARG A 134 -11.61 17.93 -11.90
CA ARG A 134 -12.52 16.78 -12.08
C ARG A 134 -13.97 17.10 -11.69
N ASN A 135 -14.16 17.99 -10.72
CA ASN A 135 -15.48 18.45 -10.30
C ASN A 135 -16.03 19.52 -11.25
N GLN A 136 -15.15 20.37 -11.81
CA GLN A 136 -15.49 21.34 -12.85
C GLN A 136 -15.97 20.65 -14.14
N LEU A 137 -15.25 19.62 -14.60
CA LEU A 137 -15.66 18.82 -15.77
C LEU A 137 -17.03 18.14 -15.59
N ARG A 138 -17.36 17.72 -14.35
CA ARG A 138 -18.66 17.11 -14.05
C ARG A 138 -19.76 18.17 -13.93
N ALA A 139 -19.48 19.32 -13.35
CA ALA A 139 -20.45 20.41 -13.21
C ALA A 139 -20.90 20.98 -14.56
N GLU A 140 -20.00 21.07 -15.54
CA GLU A 140 -20.34 21.52 -16.90
C GLU A 140 -21.28 20.56 -17.64
N SER A 141 -21.20 19.25 -17.36
CA SER A 141 -22.04 18.25 -18.03
C SER A 141 -23.54 18.31 -17.65
N PHE A 142 -23.89 18.93 -16.52
CA PHE A 142 -25.28 19.10 -16.08
C PHE A 142 -25.88 20.46 -16.42
N ALA A 143 -25.05 21.47 -16.70
CA ALA A 143 -25.51 22.83 -17.00
C ALA A 143 -26.07 22.97 -18.43
N SER A 144 -25.65 22.10 -19.36
CA SER A 144 -26.02 22.20 -20.78
C SER A 144 -27.37 21.56 -21.14
N SER A 145 -27.93 20.68 -20.31
CA SER A 145 -29.19 19.98 -20.61
C SER A 145 -30.44 20.72 -20.13
N SER A 146 -30.33 21.61 -19.14
CA SER A 146 -31.46 22.39 -18.62
C SER A 146 -31.88 23.53 -19.55
N SER A 147 -30.94 24.11 -20.32
CA SER A 147 -31.23 25.19 -21.26
C SER A 147 -31.89 24.70 -22.56
N GLN A 148 -31.66 23.45 -22.95
CA GLN A 148 -32.20 22.89 -24.20
C GLN A 148 -33.64 22.36 -24.01
N SER A 149 -34.00 21.87 -22.82
CA SER A 149 -35.36 21.40 -22.54
C SER A 149 -36.36 22.53 -22.30
N ALA A 150 -35.91 23.69 -21.79
CA ALA A 150 -36.77 24.86 -21.58
C ALA A 150 -37.13 25.59 -22.88
N ALA A 151 -36.26 25.55 -23.90
CA ALA A 151 -36.55 26.12 -25.21
C ALA A 151 -37.54 25.26 -26.01
N ALA A 152 -37.49 23.93 -25.86
CA ALA A 152 -38.37 23.00 -26.58
C ALA A 152 -39.83 23.00 -26.09
N ASP A 153 -40.07 23.40 -24.83
CA ASP A 153 -41.43 23.43 -24.25
C ASP A 153 -42.18 24.75 -24.51
N SER A 154 -41.45 25.81 -24.91
CA SER A 154 -42.07 27.12 -25.22
C SER A 154 -42.63 27.22 -26.65
N GLU A 155 -42.31 26.28 -27.55
CA GLU A 155 -42.89 26.21 -28.90
C GLU A 155 -44.14 25.33 -28.98
N ARG A 156 -44.60 24.74 -27.87
CA ARG A 156 -45.63 23.68 -27.88
C ARG A 156 -46.93 24.05 -27.15
N SER A 157 -47.54 25.22 -27.43
CA SER A 157 -49.01 25.44 -27.42
C SER A 157 -49.36 26.92 -27.55
N PRO A 158 -50.28 27.29 -28.46
CA PRO A 158 -51.71 27.18 -28.14
C PRO A 158 -52.59 26.89 -29.37
N GLU A 159 -52.93 25.63 -29.64
CA GLU A 159 -53.96 25.32 -30.66
C GLU A 159 -54.72 24.04 -30.33
N SER A 160 -55.57 24.08 -29.30
CA SER A 160 -56.57 23.02 -29.08
C SER A 160 -57.70 23.54 -28.19
N ASN A 161 -58.41 24.56 -28.65
CA ASN A 161 -59.67 24.99 -28.01
C ASN A 161 -60.72 25.34 -29.07
N SER A 162 -61.26 24.34 -29.76
CA SER A 162 -62.53 24.45 -30.49
C SER A 162 -63.00 23.11 -31.06
N ARG A 163 -63.56 22.20 -30.24
CA ARG A 163 -64.39 21.08 -30.74
C ARG A 163 -65.09 20.31 -29.62
N PHE A 164 -65.99 20.96 -28.87
CA PHE A 164 -67.09 20.22 -28.22
C PHE A 164 -68.28 21.13 -27.96
N SER A 165 -69.01 21.43 -29.03
CA SER A 165 -70.39 21.90 -28.99
C SER A 165 -71.11 21.24 -30.15
N SER A 166 -71.89 20.19 -29.86
CA SER A 166 -73.07 19.71 -30.60
C SER A 166 -73.38 18.27 -30.18
N ARG A 167 -74.26 18.09 -29.20
CA ARG A 167 -75.48 17.27 -29.25
C ARG A 167 -76.07 17.09 -27.87
#